data_AF-A0A7M3NQF5-F1
#
_entry.id   AF-A0A7M3NQF5-F1
#
_cell.length_a   1.000
_cell.length_b   1.000
_cell.length_c   1.000
_cell.angle_alpha   90.00
_cell.angle_beta   90.00
_cell.angle_gamma   90.00
#
_symmetry.space_group_name_H-M   'P 1'
#
loop_
_entity.id
_entity.type
_entity.pdbx_description
1 polymer ?
#
loop_
_entity_poly.entity_id
_entity_poly.type
_entity_poly.pdbx_seq_one_letter_code
_entity_poly.pdbx_strand_id
1 'polypeptide(L)'
;MTAGSRGDVAPYTGLGHALSRAGHEVTLVTHGCFERLVAESGVRFHPLPLDPRAELESARGRGLHRSGSGVGKLVRVVGMARSLAGTMTDDMLAAARSSDVLLLAASTAPLGHAIAEGLSLPSIELALQPLAPTREFAPPMLGSGSWGGLGNRVAGHGVNLAIERVFSAAVPDARARLGLPRNKTRGEPTGTVLCGFSPLVVPRPHDWGPHLSVTGYWWPYDGESRLPLELQDFLDAGPAPVFVGFGSMAAGHGERLSELTVQALRRGGLRGIV
;
A
#
# COMPACT_ATOMS: atom_id res chain seq x y z
N MET A 1 1.68 -1.59 9.82
CA MET A 1 0.26 -1.58 9.42
C MET A 1 0.17 -1.09 8.00
N THR A 2 -0.54 -1.80 7.13
CA THR A 2 -0.70 -1.44 5.72
C THR A 2 -2.00 -2.00 5.15
N ALA A 3 -2.55 -1.33 4.15
CA ALA A 3 -3.74 -1.74 3.41
C ALA A 3 -3.55 -1.42 1.92
N GLY A 4 -4.06 -2.27 1.04
CA GLY A 4 -3.93 -2.13 -0.41
C GLY A 4 -3.67 -3.44 -1.13
N SER A 5 -2.97 -3.34 -2.26
CA SER A 5 -2.62 -4.44 -3.16
C SER A 5 -1.37 -5.20 -2.70
N ARG A 6 -0.95 -6.22 -3.46
CA ARG A 6 0.30 -6.93 -3.19
C ARG A 6 1.52 -5.99 -3.13
N GLY A 7 1.54 -4.94 -3.96
CA GLY A 7 2.62 -3.94 -3.95
C GLY A 7 2.69 -3.12 -2.66
N ASP A 8 1.55 -2.95 -1.97
CA ASP A 8 1.44 -2.22 -0.70
C ASP A 8 1.75 -3.11 0.51
N VAL A 9 1.92 -4.42 0.32
CA VAL A 9 2.09 -5.40 1.39
C VAL A 9 3.43 -6.12 1.31
N ALA A 10 3.80 -6.61 0.13
CA ALA A 10 4.97 -7.46 -0.06
C ALA A 10 6.27 -6.79 0.43
N PRO A 11 6.56 -5.50 0.16
CA PRO A 11 7.77 -4.85 0.69
C PRO A 11 7.90 -4.93 2.22
N TYR A 12 6.78 -4.90 2.94
CA TYR A 12 6.77 -4.94 4.40
C TYR A 12 7.04 -6.33 4.97
N THR A 13 6.95 -7.40 4.18
CA THR A 13 7.37 -8.74 4.64
C THR A 13 8.89 -8.80 4.77
N GLY A 14 9.64 -8.20 3.84
CA GLY A 14 11.10 -8.13 3.93
C GLY A 14 11.58 -7.19 5.03
N LEU A 15 10.94 -6.01 5.17
CA LEU A 15 11.23 -5.12 6.29
C LEU A 15 10.92 -5.80 7.63
N GLY A 16 9.77 -6.45 7.76
CA GLY A 16 9.37 -7.15 8.97
C GLY A 16 10.30 -8.31 9.30
N HIS A 17 10.74 -9.06 8.29
CA HIS A 17 11.74 -10.11 8.47
C HIS A 17 13.07 -9.57 8.98
N ALA A 18 13.56 -8.46 8.42
CA ALA A 18 14.80 -7.82 8.86
C ALA A 18 14.71 -7.32 10.32
N LEU A 19 13.59 -6.72 10.71
CA LEU A 19 13.32 -6.30 12.10
C LEU A 19 13.25 -7.50 13.05
N SER A 20 12.61 -8.60 12.62
CA SER A 20 12.56 -9.85 13.37
C SER A 20 13.97 -10.42 13.60
N ARG A 21 14.81 -10.44 12.56
CA ARG A 21 16.22 -10.84 12.68
C ARG A 21 17.06 -9.93 13.58
N ALA A 22 16.66 -8.66 13.73
CA ALA A 22 17.29 -7.72 14.64
C ALA A 22 16.82 -7.90 16.11
N GLY A 23 15.93 -8.86 16.38
CA GLY A 23 15.45 -9.20 17.73
C GLY A 23 14.14 -8.53 18.13
N HIS A 24 13.43 -7.89 17.19
CA HIS A 24 12.13 -7.28 17.46
C HIS A 24 10.99 -8.26 17.23
N GLU A 25 9.94 -8.17 18.05
CA GLU A 25 8.69 -8.83 17.76
C GLU A 25 7.88 -8.01 16.75
N VAL A 26 7.57 -8.59 15.59
CA VAL A 26 6.91 -7.87 14.50
C VAL A 26 5.57 -8.52 14.17
N THR A 27 4.53 -7.69 14.10
CA THR A 27 3.20 -8.06 13.62
C THR A 27 2.85 -7.24 12.39
N LEU A 28 2.66 -7.89 11.24
CA LEU A 28 2.18 -7.25 10.03
C LEU A 28 0.65 -7.27 10.01
N VAL A 29 0.09 -6.06 10.15
CA VAL A 29 -1.36 -5.81 10.14
C VAL A 29 -1.79 -5.42 8.72
N THR A 30 -2.54 -6.29 8.04
CA THR A 30 -3.04 -6.08 6.66
C THR A 30 -4.19 -7.03 6.29
N HIS A 31 -4.72 -6.96 5.07
CA HIS A 31 -5.87 -7.76 4.64
C HIS A 31 -5.63 -9.28 4.74
N GLY A 32 -6.67 -10.02 5.14
CA GLY A 32 -6.66 -11.48 5.29
C GLY A 32 -6.11 -12.27 4.09
N CYS A 33 -6.33 -11.77 2.86
CA CYS A 33 -5.84 -12.45 1.65
C CYS A 33 -4.31 -12.52 1.53
N PHE A 34 -3.57 -11.75 2.33
CA PHE A 34 -2.11 -11.77 2.35
C PHE A 34 -1.52 -12.62 3.48
N GLU A 35 -2.34 -13.31 4.29
CA GLU A 35 -1.86 -14.13 5.42
C GLU A 35 -0.72 -15.07 5.01
N ARG A 36 -0.88 -15.80 3.90
CA ARG A 36 0.16 -16.70 3.37
C ARG A 36 1.45 -15.97 3.03
N LEU A 37 1.35 -14.81 2.36
CA LEU A 37 2.50 -13.98 1.99
C LEU A 37 3.26 -13.51 3.24
N VAL A 38 2.55 -13.21 4.33
CA VAL A 38 3.17 -12.79 5.60
C VAL A 38 3.79 -13.99 6.32
N ALA A 39 3.08 -15.11 6.41
CA ALA A 39 3.53 -16.31 7.13
C ALA A 39 4.89 -16.80 6.64
N GLU A 40 5.16 -16.73 5.34
CA GLU A 40 6.44 -17.13 4.73
C GLU A 40 7.63 -16.31 5.27
N SER A 41 7.41 -15.07 5.73
CA SER A 41 8.48 -14.18 6.23
C SER A 41 8.87 -14.40 7.70
N GLY A 42 8.14 -15.24 8.44
CA GLY A 42 8.35 -15.46 9.88
C GLY A 42 7.87 -14.31 10.76
N VAL A 43 7.05 -13.40 10.21
CA VAL A 43 6.44 -12.26 10.91
C VAL A 43 5.05 -12.66 11.39
N ARG A 44 4.62 -12.18 12.57
CA ARG A 44 3.24 -12.44 13.05
C ARG A 44 2.24 -11.72 12.15
N PHE A 45 1.03 -12.25 12.04
CA PHE A 45 -0.01 -11.69 11.18
C PHE A 45 -1.21 -11.24 12.02
N HIS A 46 -1.77 -10.08 11.68
CA HIS A 46 -3.07 -9.64 12.21
C HIS A 46 -3.95 -9.22 11.03
N PRO A 47 -5.10 -9.89 10.80
CA PRO A 47 -5.95 -9.60 9.67
C PRO A 47 -6.69 -8.28 9.84
N LEU A 48 -6.82 -7.54 8.75
CA LEU A 48 -7.79 -6.46 8.56
C LEU A 48 -8.92 -6.94 7.65
N PRO A 49 -10.13 -6.35 7.76
CA PRO A 49 -11.20 -6.58 6.80
C PRO A 49 -10.75 -6.20 5.39
N LEU A 50 -11.39 -6.78 4.37
CA LEU A 50 -11.09 -6.51 2.96
C LEU A 50 -11.24 -5.02 2.63
N ASP A 51 -10.39 -4.53 1.72
CA ASP A 51 -10.50 -3.16 1.19
C ASP A 51 -11.91 -2.99 0.57
N PRO A 52 -12.70 -1.97 0.98
CA PRO A 52 -13.97 -1.64 0.35
C PRO A 52 -13.91 -1.53 -1.18
N ARG A 53 -12.78 -1.09 -1.75
CA ARG A 53 -12.58 -1.04 -3.21
C ARG A 53 -12.45 -2.44 -3.82
N ALA A 54 -11.66 -3.31 -3.21
CA ALA A 54 -11.57 -4.72 -3.62
C ALA A 54 -12.92 -5.45 -3.45
N GLU A 55 -13.70 -5.08 -2.43
CA GLU A 55 -15.02 -5.66 -2.20
C GLU A 55 -16.08 -5.12 -3.17
N LEU A 56 -16.02 -3.83 -3.55
CA LEU A 56 -16.81 -3.23 -4.63
C LEU A 56 -16.51 -3.88 -6.00
N GLU A 57 -15.25 -4.22 -6.25
CA GLU A 57 -14.84 -4.92 -7.47
C GLU A 57 -15.10 -6.43 -7.42
N SER A 58 -15.33 -7.01 -6.25
CA SER A 58 -15.62 -8.45 -6.07
C SER A 58 -16.96 -8.89 -6.67
N ALA A 59 -17.20 -10.20 -6.79
CA ALA A 59 -18.49 -10.74 -7.23
C ALA A 59 -19.68 -10.25 -6.37
N ARG A 60 -19.45 -9.95 -5.08
CA ARG A 60 -20.43 -9.43 -4.14
C ARG A 60 -20.78 -7.97 -4.45
N GLY A 61 -19.78 -7.12 -4.73
CA GLY A 61 -19.93 -5.75 -5.22
C GLY A 61 -20.55 -5.69 -6.63
N ARG A 62 -20.23 -6.66 -7.48
CA ARG A 62 -20.84 -6.82 -8.81
C ARG A 62 -22.32 -7.21 -8.76
N GLY A 63 -22.73 -8.02 -7.78
CA GLY A 63 -24.14 -8.33 -7.52
C GLY A 63 -24.97 -7.11 -7.09
N LEU A 64 -24.36 -6.15 -6.38
CA LEU A 64 -24.98 -4.89 -5.99
C LEU A 64 -25.26 -3.94 -7.18
N HIS A 65 -24.60 -4.15 -8.33
CA HIS A 65 -24.92 -3.41 -9.57
C HIS A 65 -26.25 -3.84 -10.22
N ARG A 66 -26.85 -4.97 -9.80
CA ARG A 66 -28.01 -5.57 -10.48
C ARG A 66 -29.36 -5.29 -9.82
N SER A 67 -29.45 -4.59 -8.69
CA SER A 67 -30.76 -4.30 -8.04
C SER A 67 -30.77 -3.05 -7.14
N GLY A 68 -31.43 -1.98 -7.62
CA GLY A 68 -31.86 -0.83 -6.81
C GLY A 68 -31.71 0.54 -7.50
N SER A 69 -32.54 1.52 -7.09
CA SER A 69 -32.41 2.92 -7.50
C SER A 69 -31.08 3.53 -7.02
N GLY A 70 -30.55 4.51 -7.75
CA GLY A 70 -29.21 5.09 -7.52
C GLY A 70 -28.98 5.62 -6.09
N VAL A 71 -30.03 6.09 -5.41
CA VAL A 71 -29.97 6.56 -4.02
C VAL A 71 -29.82 5.40 -3.03
N GLY A 72 -30.57 4.31 -3.19
CA GLY A 72 -30.46 3.14 -2.31
C GLY A 72 -29.10 2.43 -2.44
N LYS A 73 -28.50 2.49 -3.64
CA LYS A 73 -27.12 2.05 -3.89
C LYS A 73 -26.10 2.89 -3.12
N LEU A 74 -26.23 4.22 -3.17
CA LEU A 74 -25.32 5.13 -2.48
C LEU A 74 -25.37 4.92 -0.96
N VAL A 75 -26.57 4.79 -0.38
CA VAL A 75 -26.76 4.52 1.05
C VAL A 75 -26.09 3.21 1.47
N ARG A 76 -26.23 2.14 0.67
CA ARG A 76 -25.58 0.84 0.95
C ARG A 76 -24.06 0.91 0.87
N VAL A 77 -23.51 1.59 -0.14
CA VAL A 77 -22.06 1.77 -0.28
C VAL A 77 -21.49 2.57 0.88
N VAL A 78 -22.17 3.64 1.32
CA VAL A 78 -21.77 4.44 2.48
C VAL A 78 -21.84 3.64 3.77
N GLY A 79 -22.90 2.85 3.98
CA GLY A 79 -23.04 1.98 5.14
C GLY A 79 -21.95 0.91 5.21
N MET A 80 -21.64 0.29 4.07
CA MET A 80 -20.56 -0.69 3.93
C MET A 80 -19.19 -0.07 4.20
N ALA A 81 -18.90 1.09 3.60
CA ALA A 81 -17.67 1.83 3.84
C ALA A 81 -17.50 2.21 5.32
N ARG A 82 -18.57 2.65 6.00
CA ARG A 82 -18.56 2.94 7.44
C ARG A 82 -18.34 1.69 8.29
N SER A 83 -18.98 0.57 7.96
CA SER A 83 -18.84 -0.69 8.68
C SER A 83 -17.42 -1.25 8.57
N LEU A 84 -16.85 -1.23 7.35
CA LEU A 84 -15.48 -1.64 7.09
C LEU A 84 -14.48 -0.71 7.79
N ALA A 85 -14.72 0.60 7.76
CA ALA A 85 -13.92 1.59 8.49
C ALA A 85 -13.93 1.37 10.02
N GLY A 86 -15.09 1.07 10.61
CA GLY A 86 -15.21 0.78 12.04
C GLY A 86 -14.46 -0.48 12.44
N THR A 87 -14.68 -1.57 11.70
CA THR A 87 -14.01 -2.86 11.92
C THR A 87 -12.49 -2.73 11.75
N MET A 88 -12.04 -2.04 10.69
CA MET A 88 -10.62 -1.76 10.46
C MET A 88 -10.00 -0.96 11.61
N THR A 89 -10.75 -0.01 12.19
CA THR A 89 -10.31 0.74 13.38
C THR A 89 -10.16 -0.19 14.59
N ASP A 90 -11.11 -1.11 14.80
CA ASP A 90 -11.07 -2.07 15.90
C ASP A 90 -9.85 -2.99 15.81
N ASP A 91 -9.61 -3.58 14.64
CA ASP A 91 -8.50 -4.50 14.42
C ASP A 91 -7.15 -3.77 14.52
N MET A 92 -7.02 -2.58 13.90
CA MET A 92 -5.80 -1.77 14.05
C MET A 92 -5.56 -1.37 15.51
N LEU A 93 -6.60 -0.99 16.25
CA LEU A 93 -6.50 -0.63 17.66
C LEU A 93 -6.12 -1.84 18.52
N ALA A 94 -6.71 -3.01 18.26
CA ALA A 94 -6.39 -4.26 18.96
C ALA A 94 -4.92 -4.63 18.75
N ALA A 95 -4.41 -4.58 17.52
CA ALA A 95 -3.01 -4.83 17.22
C ALA A 95 -2.06 -3.78 17.84
N ALA A 96 -2.48 -2.51 17.89
CA ALA A 96 -1.68 -1.44 18.46
C ALA A 96 -1.51 -1.55 19.98
N ARG A 97 -2.51 -2.05 20.72
CA ARG A 97 -2.46 -2.17 22.20
C ARG A 97 -1.37 -3.11 22.70
N SER A 98 -0.92 -4.05 21.87
CA SER A 98 0.16 -4.99 22.19
C SER A 98 1.50 -4.61 21.53
N SER A 99 1.67 -3.35 21.10
CA SER A 99 2.83 -2.88 20.36
C SER A 99 3.48 -1.68 21.04
N ASP A 100 4.81 -1.60 20.98
CA ASP A 100 5.57 -0.46 21.54
C ASP A 100 5.78 0.68 20.53
N VAL A 101 5.69 0.38 19.23
CA VAL A 101 5.87 1.36 18.14
C VAL A 101 4.96 0.99 16.96
N LEU A 102 4.40 2.00 16.30
CA LEU A 102 3.58 1.81 15.10
C LEU A 102 4.34 2.20 13.83
N LEU A 103 4.50 1.24 12.92
CA LEU A 103 4.99 1.49 11.57
C LEU A 103 3.81 1.61 10.61
N LEU A 104 3.63 2.75 9.96
CA LEU A 104 2.41 3.11 9.26
C LEU A 104 2.65 3.33 7.77
N ALA A 105 2.08 2.47 6.93
CA ALA A 105 2.04 2.74 5.49
C ALA A 105 1.12 3.94 5.21
N ALA A 106 1.39 4.68 4.14
CA ALA A 106 0.61 5.87 3.75
C ALA A 106 -0.92 5.65 3.71
N SER A 107 -1.38 4.47 3.28
CA SER A 107 -2.81 4.12 3.23
C SER A 107 -3.46 4.01 4.61
N THR A 108 -2.68 3.68 5.63
CA THR A 108 -3.15 3.50 7.02
C THR A 108 -2.73 4.62 7.96
N ALA A 109 -1.81 5.49 7.54
CA ALA A 109 -1.23 6.54 8.37
C ALA A 109 -2.27 7.47 9.02
N PRO A 110 -3.34 7.95 8.34
CA PRO A 110 -4.32 8.82 8.99
C PRO A 110 -5.00 8.20 10.21
N LEU A 111 -5.39 6.93 10.10
CA LEU A 111 -6.02 6.17 11.19
C LEU A 111 -4.98 5.73 12.23
N GLY A 112 -3.83 5.25 11.77
CA GLY A 112 -2.72 4.82 12.61
C GLY A 112 -2.18 5.92 13.52
N HIS A 113 -2.09 7.16 13.02
CA HIS A 113 -1.68 8.32 13.82
C HIS A 113 -2.69 8.68 14.90
N ALA A 114 -3.99 8.57 14.62
CA ALA A 114 -5.02 8.77 15.64
C ALA A 114 -4.91 7.72 16.76
N ILE A 115 -4.63 6.47 16.39
CA ILE A 115 -4.41 5.36 17.33
C ILE A 115 -3.12 5.59 18.13
N ALA A 116 -2.02 5.94 17.48
CA ALA A 116 -0.74 6.25 18.11
C ALA A 116 -0.88 7.38 19.14
N GLU A 117 -1.55 8.48 18.76
CA GLU A 117 -1.82 9.62 19.65
C GLU A 117 -2.66 9.19 20.86
N GLY A 118 -3.74 8.43 20.64
CA GLY A 118 -4.64 7.99 21.71
C GLY A 118 -4.02 6.98 22.67
N LEU A 119 -3.05 6.19 22.20
CA LEU A 119 -2.30 5.24 23.01
C LEU A 119 -0.95 5.80 23.51
N SER A 120 -0.60 7.04 23.15
CA SER A 120 0.72 7.64 23.41
C SER A 120 1.90 6.80 22.92
N LEU A 121 1.74 6.15 21.76
CA LEU A 121 2.78 5.33 21.13
C LEU A 121 3.59 6.16 20.13
N PRO A 122 4.91 5.92 20.00
CA PRO A 122 5.69 6.44 18.90
C PRO A 122 5.22 5.82 17.57
N SER A 123 5.29 6.61 16.50
CA SER A 123 4.92 6.15 15.15
C SER A 123 5.89 6.64 14.09
N ILE A 124 6.19 5.78 13.11
CA ILE A 124 7.01 6.09 11.94
C ILE A 124 6.18 5.83 10.69
N GLU A 125 6.16 6.79 9.78
CA GLU A 125 5.53 6.61 8.48
C GLU A 125 6.47 5.90 7.52
N LEU A 126 5.92 4.95 6.77
CA LEU A 126 6.62 4.16 5.78
C LEU A 126 6.01 4.43 4.40
N ALA A 127 6.80 5.01 3.50
CA ALA A 127 6.36 5.40 2.18
C ALA A 127 7.03 4.55 1.10
N LEU A 128 6.26 3.84 0.28
CA LEU A 128 6.78 3.07 -0.86
C LEU A 128 6.89 3.91 -2.15
N GLN A 129 6.41 5.16 -2.09
CA GLN A 129 6.45 6.10 -3.20
C GLN A 129 6.63 7.54 -2.66
N PRO A 130 7.16 8.48 -3.46
CA PRO A 130 7.44 9.84 -3.00
C PRO A 130 6.16 10.70 -2.90
N LEU A 131 5.40 10.52 -1.82
CA LEU A 131 4.15 11.27 -1.56
C LEU A 131 4.36 12.64 -0.91
N ALA A 132 5.53 12.88 -0.32
CA ALA A 132 5.82 14.17 0.30
C ALA A 132 5.89 15.26 -0.79
N PRO A 133 5.12 16.36 -0.68
CA PRO A 133 5.11 17.42 -1.68
C PRO A 133 6.51 18.00 -1.89
N THR A 134 6.91 18.16 -3.14
CA THR A 134 8.20 18.75 -3.54
C THR A 134 8.00 19.66 -4.74
N ARG A 135 8.97 20.54 -4.98
CA ARG A 135 9.10 21.33 -6.20
C ARG A 135 9.70 20.55 -7.37
N GLU A 136 10.37 19.43 -7.15
CA GLU A 136 11.18 18.80 -8.21
C GLU A 136 10.36 17.99 -9.22
N PHE A 137 9.31 17.31 -8.78
CA PHE A 137 8.49 16.46 -9.66
C PHE A 137 7.01 16.52 -9.29
N ALA A 138 6.15 16.20 -10.26
CA ALA A 138 4.73 16.06 -10.03
C ALA A 138 4.43 14.81 -9.17
N PRO A 139 3.34 14.79 -8.40
CA PRO A 139 2.95 13.62 -7.62
C PRO A 139 2.79 12.38 -8.51
N PRO A 140 3.29 11.19 -8.11
CA PRO A 140 3.24 9.98 -8.95
C PRO A 140 1.85 9.61 -9.47
N MET A 141 0.79 9.96 -8.72
CA MET A 141 -0.60 9.70 -9.08
C MET A 141 -1.11 10.52 -10.27
N LEU A 142 -0.43 11.61 -10.62
CA LEU A 142 -0.80 12.51 -11.73
C LEU A 142 0.01 12.25 -13.00
N GLY A 143 0.85 11.20 -12.99
CA GLY A 143 1.68 10.79 -14.13
C GLY A 143 3.12 11.29 -14.05
N SER A 144 3.88 10.99 -15.09
CA SER A 144 5.29 11.39 -15.22
C SER A 144 5.39 12.82 -15.75
N GLY A 145 6.12 13.70 -15.05
CA GLY A 145 6.44 15.04 -15.53
C GLY A 145 6.64 16.07 -14.41
N SER A 146 6.73 17.34 -14.82
CA SER A 146 6.85 18.49 -13.92
C SER A 146 5.98 19.62 -14.45
N TRP A 147 5.20 20.25 -13.56
CA TRP A 147 4.35 21.42 -13.86
C TRP A 147 5.00 22.72 -13.37
N GLY A 148 6.32 22.70 -13.18
CA GLY A 148 7.08 23.75 -12.51
C GLY A 148 7.01 23.64 -10.98
N GLY A 149 8.00 24.22 -10.29
CA GLY A 149 8.21 23.95 -8.86
C GLY A 149 7.02 24.30 -7.95
N LEU A 150 6.33 25.41 -8.21
CA LEU A 150 5.13 25.75 -7.46
C LEU A 150 3.96 24.81 -7.80
N GLY A 151 3.76 24.50 -9.08
CA GLY A 151 2.71 23.61 -9.55
C GLY A 151 2.82 22.21 -8.97
N ASN A 152 4.03 21.64 -8.97
CA ASN A 152 4.34 20.34 -8.36
C ASN A 152 3.97 20.30 -6.88
N ARG A 153 4.39 21.31 -6.12
CA ARG A 153 4.15 21.36 -4.67
C ARG A 153 2.68 21.53 -4.34
N VAL A 154 1.96 22.39 -5.06
CA VAL A 154 0.50 22.57 -4.90
C VAL A 154 -0.24 21.29 -5.25
N ALA A 155 0.12 20.64 -6.36
CA ALA A 155 -0.46 19.37 -6.76
C ALA A 155 -0.22 18.28 -5.70
N GLY A 156 0.99 18.21 -5.13
CA GLY A 156 1.33 17.28 -4.05
C GLY A 156 0.46 17.48 -2.81
N HIS A 157 0.27 18.73 -2.36
CA HIS A 157 -0.65 19.02 -1.27
C HIS A 157 -2.10 18.64 -1.62
N GLY A 158 -2.54 18.86 -2.86
CA GLY A 158 -3.86 18.47 -3.34
C GLY A 158 -4.08 16.95 -3.34
N VAL A 159 -3.09 16.19 -3.79
CA VAL A 159 -3.12 14.72 -3.77
C VAL A 159 -3.17 14.19 -2.34
N ASN A 160 -2.34 14.72 -1.43
CA ASN A 160 -2.36 14.29 -0.03
C ASN A 160 -3.70 14.57 0.64
N LEU A 161 -4.31 15.73 0.37
CA LEU A 161 -5.67 16.03 0.83
C LEU A 161 -6.72 15.06 0.27
N ALA A 162 -6.58 14.63 -0.98
CA ALA A 162 -7.47 13.64 -1.58
C ALA A 162 -7.31 12.25 -0.94
N ILE A 163 -6.06 11.80 -0.73
CA ILE A 163 -5.75 10.55 -0.01
C ILE A 163 -6.32 10.62 1.41
N GLU A 164 -6.04 11.69 2.14
CA GLU A 164 -6.59 11.92 3.48
C GLU A 164 -8.12 11.77 3.46
N ARG A 165 -8.84 12.41 2.53
CA ARG A 165 -10.30 12.29 2.47
C ARG A 165 -10.80 10.87 2.20
N VAL A 166 -10.09 10.09 1.37
CA VAL A 166 -10.46 8.71 1.05
C VAL A 166 -10.27 7.81 2.27
N PHE A 167 -9.14 7.94 2.97
CA PHE A 167 -8.75 7.02 4.05
C PHE A 167 -9.09 7.53 5.46
N SER A 168 -9.55 8.78 5.62
CA SER A 168 -9.86 9.38 6.93
C SER A 168 -11.33 9.36 7.31
N ALA A 169 -12.20 8.71 6.54
CA ALA A 169 -13.62 8.60 6.89
C ALA A 169 -13.83 7.99 8.30
N ALA A 170 -12.91 7.11 8.72
CA ALA A 170 -12.91 6.47 10.05
C ALA A 170 -12.31 7.34 11.17
N VAL A 171 -11.48 8.34 10.82
CA VAL A 171 -10.59 9.03 11.78
C VAL A 171 -11.36 9.81 12.84
N PRO A 172 -12.41 10.61 12.54
CA PRO A 172 -13.13 11.34 13.58
C PRO A 172 -13.76 10.44 14.64
N ASP A 173 -14.30 9.29 14.23
CA ASP A 173 -14.89 8.32 15.15
C ASP A 173 -13.82 7.56 15.94
N ALA A 174 -12.73 7.16 15.30
CA ALA A 174 -11.57 6.57 15.98
C ALA A 174 -11.00 7.51 17.05
N ARG A 175 -10.84 8.80 16.73
CA ARG A 175 -10.38 9.83 17.68
C ARG A 175 -11.34 9.97 18.86
N ALA A 176 -12.64 10.08 18.61
CA ALA A 176 -13.64 10.20 19.68
C ALA A 176 -13.61 8.99 20.64
N ARG A 177 -13.44 7.78 20.11
CA ARG A 177 -13.34 6.54 20.91
C ARG A 177 -12.09 6.48 21.78
N LEU A 178 -11.04 7.19 21.39
CA LEU A 178 -9.79 7.32 22.14
C LEU A 178 -9.77 8.56 23.05
N GLY A 179 -10.91 9.25 23.20
CA GLY A 179 -11.02 10.47 24.01
C GLY A 179 -10.34 11.70 23.40
N LEU A 180 -9.98 11.64 22.11
CA LEU A 180 -9.34 12.74 21.39
C LEU A 180 -10.38 13.64 20.72
N PRO A 181 -10.09 14.94 20.50
CA PRO A 181 -10.92 15.82 19.70
C PRO A 181 -11.13 15.25 18.29
N ARG A 182 -12.37 15.25 17.78
CA ARG A 182 -12.73 14.66 16.47
C ARG A 182 -11.93 15.23 15.30
N ASN A 183 -11.58 16.51 15.39
CA ASN A 183 -10.75 17.21 14.42
C ASN A 183 -9.40 17.54 15.06
N LYS A 184 -8.32 17.27 14.34
CA LYS A 184 -6.98 17.74 14.71
C LYS A 184 -6.74 19.09 14.06
N THR A 185 -6.24 20.07 14.80
CA THR A 185 -5.67 21.29 14.23
C THR A 185 -4.44 20.89 13.42
N ARG A 186 -4.37 21.31 12.16
CA ARG A 186 -3.26 20.96 11.26
C ARG A 186 -1.96 21.55 11.83
N GLY A 187 -1.17 20.72 12.48
CA GLY A 187 0.17 21.07 12.99
C GLY A 187 1.25 20.69 11.98
N GLU A 188 2.50 21.04 12.30
CA GLU A 188 3.65 20.58 11.53
C GLU A 188 3.76 19.03 11.57
N PRO A 189 4.19 18.38 10.46
CA PRO A 189 4.48 16.97 10.48
C PRO A 189 5.60 16.70 11.50
N THR A 190 5.28 16.01 12.58
CA THR A 190 6.18 15.78 13.72
C THR A 190 6.76 14.36 13.75
N GLY A 191 6.55 13.58 12.70
CA GLY A 191 6.99 12.19 12.60
C GLY A 191 8.12 11.96 11.60
N THR A 192 8.95 10.95 11.87
CA THR A 192 9.91 10.42 10.89
C THR A 192 9.17 9.70 9.78
N VAL A 193 9.57 9.97 8.53
CA VAL A 193 9.09 9.28 7.34
C VAL A 193 10.28 8.57 6.69
N LEU A 194 10.19 7.25 6.59
CA LEU A 194 11.16 6.42 5.88
C LEU A 194 10.58 6.04 4.52
N CYS A 195 11.36 6.27 3.47
CA CYS A 195 10.99 6.00 2.10
C CYS A 195 11.68 4.72 1.61
N GLY A 196 10.89 3.69 1.30
CA GLY A 196 11.29 2.36 0.87
C GLY A 196 11.56 2.24 -0.63
N PHE A 197 12.21 3.22 -1.23
CA PHE A 197 12.60 3.22 -2.65
C PHE A 197 14.05 3.67 -2.83
N SER A 198 14.64 3.30 -3.96
CA SER A 198 16.05 3.58 -4.26
C SER A 198 16.31 5.07 -4.55
N PRO A 199 17.36 5.68 -3.96
CA PRO A 199 17.79 7.03 -4.30
C PRO A 199 18.36 7.15 -5.72
N LEU A 200 18.71 6.02 -6.36
CA LEU A 200 19.14 5.98 -7.76
C LEU A 200 17.96 6.06 -8.74
N VAL A 201 16.76 5.68 -8.29
CA VAL A 201 15.54 5.71 -9.11
C VAL A 201 14.76 7.00 -8.86
N VAL A 202 14.62 7.37 -7.58
CA VAL A 202 14.03 8.64 -7.17
C VAL A 202 15.02 9.35 -6.24
N PRO A 203 15.85 10.27 -6.77
CA PRO A 203 16.73 11.08 -5.95
C PRO A 203 15.94 11.81 -4.86
N ARG A 204 16.53 11.91 -3.66
CA ARG A 204 15.91 12.64 -2.56
C ARG A 204 15.80 14.13 -2.93
N PRO A 205 14.61 14.73 -2.93
CA PRO A 205 14.49 16.16 -3.21
C PRO A 205 15.26 17.05 -2.24
N HIS A 206 15.83 18.14 -2.74
CA HIS A 206 16.58 19.13 -1.95
C HIS A 206 15.67 19.89 -0.98
N ASP A 207 14.39 20.05 -1.31
CA ASP A 207 13.41 20.77 -0.49
C ASP A 207 12.72 19.88 0.55
N TRP A 208 13.08 18.59 0.64
CA TRP A 208 12.64 17.73 1.73
C TRP A 208 13.41 18.01 3.02
N GLY A 209 12.68 18.07 4.13
CA GLY A 209 13.25 18.22 5.46
C GLY A 209 13.97 16.95 5.96
N PRO A 210 14.75 17.05 7.05
CA PRO A 210 15.53 15.93 7.59
C PRO A 210 14.67 14.78 8.13
N HIS A 211 13.38 15.02 8.41
CA HIS A 211 12.43 14.00 8.84
C HIS A 211 12.06 13.00 7.72
N LEU A 212 12.38 13.32 6.46
CA LEU A 212 12.16 12.47 5.27
C LEU A 212 13.49 11.84 4.82
N SER A 213 13.59 10.51 4.95
CA SER A 213 14.79 9.75 4.59
C SER A 213 14.49 8.73 3.50
N VAL A 214 15.26 8.76 2.41
CA VAL A 214 15.21 7.75 1.33
C VAL A 214 16.17 6.63 1.70
N THR A 215 15.63 5.44 1.96
CA THR A 215 16.37 4.34 2.62
C THR A 215 16.76 3.20 1.70
N GLY A 216 16.36 3.25 0.42
CA GLY A 216 16.51 2.12 -0.50
C GLY A 216 15.27 1.24 -0.54
N TYR A 217 15.25 0.28 -1.47
CA TYR A 217 14.12 -0.63 -1.60
C TYR A 217 14.01 -1.57 -0.41
N TRP A 218 12.81 -1.68 0.14
CA TRP A 218 12.45 -2.79 1.01
C TRP A 218 11.97 -3.92 0.12
N TRP A 219 12.92 -4.75 -0.32
CA TRP A 219 12.59 -5.93 -1.12
C TRP A 219 11.67 -6.85 -0.32
N PRO A 220 10.61 -7.40 -0.92
CA PRO A 220 9.79 -8.40 -0.27
C PRO A 220 10.65 -9.55 0.27
N TYR A 221 10.18 -10.19 1.34
CA TYR A 221 10.77 -11.44 1.75
C TYR A 221 10.61 -12.45 0.61
N ASP A 222 11.74 -12.85 0.04
CA ASP A 222 11.87 -13.95 -0.90
C ASP A 222 12.74 -14.97 -0.18
N GLY A 223 12.15 -16.11 0.16
CA GLY A 223 12.90 -17.20 0.78
C GLY A 223 13.94 -17.78 -0.19
N GLU A 224 14.57 -18.88 0.18
CA GLU A 224 15.32 -19.69 -0.79
C GLU A 224 14.33 -20.47 -1.67
N SER A 225 13.72 -19.77 -2.63
CA SER A 225 12.74 -20.36 -3.53
C SER A 225 13.45 -21.05 -4.71
N ARG A 226 13.40 -22.39 -4.74
CA ARG A 226 13.75 -23.15 -5.95
C ARG A 226 12.70 -22.87 -7.01
N LEU A 227 13.15 -22.57 -8.22
CA LEU A 227 12.25 -22.43 -9.37
C LEU A 227 11.51 -23.75 -9.61
N PRO A 228 10.23 -23.73 -10.01
CA PRO A 228 9.55 -24.92 -10.49
C PRO A 228 10.34 -25.57 -11.63
N LEU A 229 10.37 -26.90 -11.67
CA LEU A 229 11.17 -27.65 -12.66
C LEU A 229 10.85 -27.22 -14.10
N GLU A 230 9.58 -27.01 -14.42
CA GLU A 230 9.13 -26.55 -15.74
C GLU A 230 9.72 -25.18 -16.13
N LEU A 231 9.85 -24.27 -15.16
CA LEU A 231 10.47 -22.96 -15.39
C LEU A 231 11.98 -23.11 -15.56
N GLN A 232 12.62 -23.97 -14.77
CA GLN A 232 14.04 -24.26 -14.89
C GLN A 232 14.37 -24.87 -16.26
N ASP A 233 13.64 -25.90 -16.67
CA ASP A 233 13.78 -26.57 -17.96
C ASP A 233 13.59 -25.58 -19.13
N PHE A 234 12.60 -24.68 -19.01
CA PHE A 234 12.38 -23.64 -20.01
C PHE A 234 13.57 -22.66 -20.11
N LEU A 235 14.11 -22.22 -18.97
CA LEU A 235 15.27 -21.33 -18.93
C LEU A 235 16.49 -22.00 -19.59
N ASP A 236 16.76 -23.25 -19.24
CA ASP A 236 17.92 -24.04 -19.70
C ASP A 236 17.84 -24.42 -21.19
N ALA A 237 16.64 -24.50 -21.76
CA ALA A 237 16.42 -24.89 -23.15
C ALA A 237 16.86 -23.85 -24.22
N GLY A 238 17.51 -22.75 -23.85
CA GLY A 238 17.92 -21.74 -24.85
C GLY A 238 18.33 -20.36 -24.31
N PRO A 239 18.30 -19.30 -25.16
CA PRO A 239 18.76 -17.94 -24.80
C PRO A 239 17.85 -17.23 -23.79
N ALA A 240 18.40 -16.40 -22.90
CA ALA A 240 17.65 -15.70 -21.84
C ALA A 240 16.28 -15.14 -22.32
N PRO A 241 15.16 -15.50 -21.68
CA PRO A 241 13.84 -15.01 -22.07
C PRO A 241 13.57 -13.60 -21.53
N VAL A 242 12.51 -12.97 -22.04
CA VAL A 242 11.93 -11.75 -21.46
C VAL A 242 10.77 -12.12 -20.53
N PHE A 243 10.81 -11.65 -19.28
CA PHE A 243 9.68 -11.75 -18.36
C PHE A 243 8.70 -10.58 -18.58
N VAL A 244 7.40 -10.87 -18.68
CA VAL A 244 6.34 -9.87 -18.85
C VAL A 244 5.22 -10.16 -17.85
N GLY A 245 5.19 -9.41 -16.75
CA GLY A 245 4.12 -9.47 -15.76
C GLY A 245 3.45 -8.12 -15.57
N PHE A 246 2.12 -8.10 -15.55
CA PHE A 246 1.32 -6.88 -15.35
C PHE A 246 0.85 -6.68 -13.89
N GLY A 247 1.18 -7.61 -13.00
CA GLY A 247 0.75 -7.59 -11.61
C GLY A 247 -0.77 -7.48 -11.46
N SER A 248 -1.23 -6.74 -10.45
CA SER A 248 -2.65 -6.53 -10.18
C SER A 248 -3.40 -5.68 -11.23
N MET A 249 -2.72 -5.12 -12.23
CA MET A 249 -3.36 -4.28 -13.26
C MET A 249 -4.10 -5.06 -14.35
N ALA A 250 -3.88 -6.37 -14.45
CA ALA A 250 -4.48 -7.20 -15.50
C ALA A 250 -5.93 -7.62 -15.25
N ALA A 251 -6.55 -7.17 -14.15
CA ALA A 251 -7.90 -7.58 -13.76
C ALA A 251 -8.92 -7.27 -14.88
N GLY A 252 -9.49 -8.33 -15.48
CA GLY A 252 -10.47 -8.24 -16.55
C GLY A 252 -9.93 -8.14 -17.98
N HIS A 253 -8.60 -8.06 -18.17
CA HIS A 253 -7.96 -7.98 -19.50
C HIS A 253 -6.85 -9.00 -19.73
N GLY A 254 -6.70 -9.99 -18.84
CA GLY A 254 -5.59 -10.96 -18.84
C GLY A 254 -5.41 -11.71 -20.16
N GLU A 255 -6.48 -12.24 -20.76
CA GLU A 255 -6.41 -12.96 -22.04
C GLU A 255 -5.86 -12.08 -23.17
N ARG A 256 -6.47 -10.92 -23.38
CA ARG A 256 -6.04 -9.96 -24.41
C ARG A 256 -4.59 -9.51 -24.21
N LEU A 257 -4.19 -9.19 -22.97
CA LEU A 257 -2.82 -8.77 -22.67
C LEU A 257 -1.82 -9.91 -22.90
N SER A 258 -2.18 -11.13 -22.55
CA SER A 258 -1.35 -12.33 -22.80
C SER A 258 -1.19 -12.60 -24.30
N GLU A 259 -2.27 -12.54 -25.08
CA GLU A 259 -2.24 -12.70 -26.53
C GLU A 259 -1.33 -11.65 -27.20
N LEU A 260 -1.49 -10.39 -26.83
CA LEU A 260 -0.66 -9.30 -27.34
C LEU A 260 0.82 -9.49 -26.98
N THR A 261 1.09 -9.94 -25.75
CA THR A 261 2.45 -10.19 -25.26
C THR A 261 3.11 -11.32 -26.06
N VAL A 262 2.41 -12.45 -26.24
CA VAL A 262 2.92 -13.59 -27.02
C VAL A 262 3.15 -13.19 -28.49
N GLN A 263 2.25 -12.41 -29.08
CA GLN A 263 2.44 -11.89 -30.45
C GLN A 263 3.69 -10.99 -30.55
N ALA A 264 3.90 -10.11 -29.57
CA ALA A 264 5.06 -9.22 -29.54
C ALA A 264 6.38 -10.00 -29.38
N LEU A 265 6.42 -10.98 -28.46
CA LEU A 265 7.58 -11.84 -28.26
C LEU A 265 7.95 -12.62 -29.53
N ARG A 266 6.94 -13.20 -30.21
CA ARG A 266 7.14 -13.92 -31.48
C ARG A 266 7.67 -13.02 -32.58
N ARG A 267 7.13 -11.80 -32.72
CA ARG A 267 7.63 -10.82 -33.70
C ARG A 267 9.06 -10.38 -33.43
N GLY A 268 9.46 -10.32 -32.16
CA GLY A 268 10.83 -10.02 -31.75
C GLY A 268 11.79 -11.22 -31.85
N GLY A 269 11.31 -12.42 -32.17
CA GLY A 269 12.13 -13.63 -32.12
C GLY A 269 12.60 -13.99 -30.71
N LEU A 270 11.88 -13.53 -29.68
CA LEU A 270 12.24 -13.68 -28.28
C LEU A 270 11.47 -14.82 -27.62
N ARG A 271 12.13 -15.51 -26.70
CA ARG A 271 11.46 -16.36 -25.70
C ARG A 271 10.89 -15.46 -24.61
N GLY A 272 9.79 -15.85 -23.97
CA GLY A 272 9.26 -15.08 -22.86
C GLY A 272 8.48 -15.89 -21.84
N ILE A 273 8.40 -15.34 -20.64
CA ILE A 273 7.63 -15.83 -19.49
C ILE A 273 6.56 -14.78 -19.23
N VAL A 274 5.29 -15.17 -19.24
CA VAL A 274 4.12 -14.27 -19.12
C VAL A 274 3.29 -14.68 -17.92
#